data_AF-A0A084TFM2-F1
#
_entry.id   AF-A0A084TFM2-F1
#
_cell.length_a   1.000
_cell.length_b   1.000
_cell.length_c   1.000
_cell.angle_alpha   90.00
_cell.angle_beta   90.00
_cell.angle_gamma   90.00
#
_symmetry.space_group_name_H-M   'P 1'
#
loop_
_entity.id
_entity.type
_entity.pdbx_description
1 polymer ?
#
loop_
_entity_poly.entity_id
_entity_poly.type
_entity_poly.pdbx_seq_one_letter_code
_entity_poly.pdbx_strand_id
1 'polypeptide(L)'
;MAEKCPFCGAIFTVAEIGGGGICGACREPIDCPNCHKTIREERTTGSFRETLVKKPNSHLSQHLGITDEEWVELDIELNANTSTHDGMIYCYWFEVPEGAPQDTLDKTGWQIGEVIDDIPVWVVDAD
;
A
#
# COMPACT_ATOMS: atom_id res chain seq x y z
N MET A 1 8.22 16.35 -9.64
CA MET A 1 7.06 15.60 -10.20
C MET A 1 6.74 14.47 -9.24
N ALA A 2 5.46 14.12 -9.08
CA ALA A 2 5.07 12.96 -8.26
C ALA A 2 5.11 11.69 -9.13
N GLU A 3 5.72 10.64 -8.61
CA GLU A 3 5.95 9.36 -9.28
C GLU A 3 5.40 8.23 -8.41
N LYS A 4 4.83 7.21 -9.05
CA LYS A 4 4.32 6.01 -8.38
C LYS A 4 5.40 4.92 -8.41
N CYS A 5 5.69 4.33 -7.27
CA CYS A 5 6.63 3.21 -7.16
C CYS A 5 6.02 1.96 -7.81
N PRO A 6 6.71 1.32 -8.78
CA PRO A 6 6.21 0.11 -9.42
C PRO A 6 6.23 -1.12 -8.49
N PHE A 7 6.98 -1.08 -7.39
CA PHE A 7 7.11 -2.21 -6.47
C PHE A 7 6.11 -2.19 -5.32
N CYS A 8 5.82 -1.01 -4.75
CA CYS A 8 4.93 -0.89 -3.59
C CYS A 8 3.72 0.01 -3.83
N GLY A 9 3.61 0.67 -4.98
CA GLY A 9 2.51 1.60 -5.28
C GLY A 9 2.62 2.97 -4.59
N ALA A 10 3.68 3.22 -3.82
CA ALA A 10 3.88 4.47 -3.09
C ALA A 10 3.97 5.64 -4.04
N ILE A 11 3.29 6.75 -3.73
CA ILE A 11 3.47 7.98 -4.47
C ILE A 11 4.49 8.83 -3.74
N PHE A 12 5.58 9.17 -4.41
CA PHE A 12 6.64 10.00 -3.86
C PHE A 12 7.04 11.05 -4.89
N THR A 13 7.66 12.13 -4.44
CA THR A 13 8.21 13.16 -5.31
C THR A 13 9.71 13.11 -5.26
N VAL A 14 10.34 13.32 -6.41
CA VAL A 14 11.80 13.44 -6.52
C VAL A 14 12.14 14.91 -6.73
N ALA A 15 13.05 15.43 -5.90
CA ALA A 15 13.63 16.75 -6.05
C ALA A 15 15.15 16.62 -6.22
N GLU A 16 15.70 17.24 -7.26
CA GLU A 16 17.14 17.32 -7.47
C GLU A 16 17.74 18.40 -6.57
N ILE A 17 18.80 18.06 -5.83
CA ILE A 17 19.53 18.97 -4.95
C ILE A 17 20.96 19.12 -5.47
N GLY A 18 21.36 20.36 -5.76
CA GLY A 18 22.73 20.68 -6.19
C GLY A 18 23.08 20.23 -7.61
N GLY A 19 22.07 19.89 -8.42
CA GLY A 19 22.24 19.44 -9.80
C GLY A 19 22.11 20.55 -10.85
N GLY A 20 22.26 20.15 -12.12
CA GLY A 20 22.29 21.06 -13.28
C GLY A 20 23.18 20.61 -14.44
N GLY A 21 23.92 19.51 -14.30
CA GLY A 21 24.76 18.91 -15.34
C GLY A 21 24.63 17.40 -15.40
N ILE A 22 24.75 16.83 -16.61
CA ILE A 22 24.75 15.38 -16.82
C ILE A 22 26.18 14.87 -16.58
N CYS A 23 26.37 14.02 -15.57
CA CYS A 23 27.65 13.37 -15.35
C CYS A 23 27.77 12.13 -16.25
N GLY A 24 28.88 12.00 -16.98
CA GLY A 24 29.13 10.83 -17.86
C GLY A 24 29.40 9.53 -17.10
N ALA A 25 29.80 9.62 -15.83
CA ALA A 25 30.22 8.48 -15.01
C ALA A 25 29.33 8.23 -13.78
N CYS A 26 28.82 9.28 -13.13
CA CYS A 26 28.00 9.13 -11.94
C CYS A 26 26.57 8.75 -12.30
N ARG A 27 26.03 7.76 -11.58
CA ARG A 27 24.62 7.37 -11.60
C ARG A 27 24.13 7.44 -10.17
N GLU A 28 23.13 8.27 -9.95
CA GLU A 28 22.48 8.36 -8.65
C GLU A 28 21.22 7.47 -8.70
N PRO A 29 21.11 6.49 -7.80
CA PRO A 29 19.88 5.71 -7.67
C PRO A 29 18.78 6.59 -7.09
N ILE A 30 17.57 6.42 -7.60
CA ILE A 30 16.35 6.95 -7.02
C ILE A 30 15.67 5.79 -6.31
N ASP A 31 15.72 5.81 -4.99
CA ASP A 31 15.18 4.75 -4.16
C ASP A 31 13.80 5.14 -3.64
N CYS A 32 12.89 4.16 -3.60
CA CYS A 32 11.59 4.41 -3.01
C CYS A 32 11.74 4.75 -1.51
N PRO A 33 11.20 5.87 -1.02
CA PRO A 33 11.29 6.22 0.40
C PRO A 33 10.46 5.30 1.31
N ASN A 34 9.62 4.43 0.73
CA ASN A 34 8.81 3.46 1.47
C ASN A 34 9.42 2.05 1.48
N CYS A 35 9.76 1.50 0.31
CA CYS A 35 10.27 0.12 0.22
C CYS A 35 11.79 0.01 0.06
N HIS A 36 12.51 1.14 0.00
CA HIS A 36 13.97 1.22 -0.19
C HIS A 36 14.51 0.46 -1.41
N LYS A 37 13.65 0.14 -2.38
CA LYS A 37 14.07 -0.45 -3.66
C LYS A 37 14.38 0.65 -4.65
N THR A 38 15.45 0.46 -5.40
CA THR A 38 15.84 1.32 -6.52
C THR A 38 14.81 1.23 -7.63
N ILE A 39 14.17 2.36 -7.91
CA ILE A 39 13.14 2.47 -8.95
C ILE A 39 13.79 2.73 -10.30
N ARG A 40 14.79 3.62 -10.32
CA ARG A 40 15.58 3.94 -11.51
C ARG A 40 16.91 4.58 -11.10
N GLU A 41 17.85 4.64 -12.03
CA GLU A 41 19.10 5.35 -11.86
C GLU A 41 19.19 6.49 -12.88
N GLU A 42 19.53 7.70 -12.43
CA GLU A 42 19.69 8.85 -13.32
C GLU A 42 21.12 9.40 -13.28
N ARG A 43 21.57 9.89 -14.43
CA ARG A 43 22.91 10.49 -14.56
C ARG A 43 22.84 11.97 -14.24
N THR A 44 23.21 12.34 -13.01
CA THR A 44 23.32 13.74 -12.59
C THR A 44 24.64 13.98 -11.84
N THR A 45 25.07 15.23 -11.77
CA THR A 45 26.13 15.70 -10.88
C THR A 45 25.62 16.07 -9.49
N GLY A 46 24.31 16.19 -9.32
CA GLY A 46 23.65 16.45 -8.02
C GLY A 46 23.24 15.15 -7.33
N SER A 47 22.40 15.27 -6.31
CA SER A 47 21.74 14.12 -5.67
C SER A 47 20.23 14.28 -5.71
N PHE A 48 19.52 13.17 -5.64
CA PHE A 48 18.06 13.16 -5.55
C PHE A 48 17.61 13.11 -4.09
N ARG A 49 16.50 13.80 -3.81
CA ARG A 49 15.78 13.70 -2.56
C ARG A 49 14.36 13.23 -2.85
N GLU A 50 14.06 12.03 -2.40
CA GLU A 50 12.75 11.43 -2.49
C GLU A 50 11.94 11.80 -1.25
N THR A 51 10.79 12.42 -1.47
CA THR A 51 9.85 12.75 -0.41
C THR A 51 8.58 11.95 -0.64
N LEU A 52 8.24 11.07 0.31
CA LEU A 52 7.00 10.31 0.26
C LEU A 52 5.81 11.27 0.34
N VAL A 53 4.90 11.18 -0.63
CA VAL A 53 3.70 12.03 -0.71
C VAL A 53 2.48 11.26 -0.22
N LYS A 54 2.32 9.99 -0.64
CA LYS A 54 1.25 9.09 -0.21
C LYS A 54 1.87 7.74 0.14
N LYS A 55 1.67 7.29 1.39
CA LYS A 55 1.93 5.91 1.78
C LYS A 55 0.95 5.00 1.03
N PRO A 56 1.42 3.92 0.40
CA PRO A 56 0.54 2.88 -0.09
C PRO A 56 0.30 1.88 1.05
N ASN A 57 -0.94 1.41 1.13
CA ASN A 57 -1.42 0.27 1.88
C ASN A 57 -1.42 0.49 3.40
N SER A 58 -2.61 0.81 3.91
CA SER A 58 -3.01 0.52 5.29
C SER A 58 -2.58 -0.89 5.67
N HIS A 59 -2.28 -1.11 6.95
CA HIS A 59 -1.87 -2.44 7.44
C HIS A 59 -2.89 -3.52 7.05
N LEU A 60 -4.17 -3.15 7.01
CA LEU A 60 -5.27 -3.96 6.52
C LEU A 60 -5.14 -4.36 5.05
N SER A 61 -4.96 -3.41 4.15
CA SER A 61 -4.78 -3.69 2.72
C SER A 61 -3.57 -4.61 2.48
N GLN A 62 -2.47 -4.41 3.22
CA GLN A 62 -1.30 -5.30 3.16
C GLN A 62 -1.62 -6.72 3.63
N HIS A 63 -2.38 -6.85 4.73
CA HIS A 63 -2.75 -8.14 5.29
C HIS A 63 -3.67 -8.93 4.33
N LEU A 64 -4.59 -8.22 3.68
CA LEU A 64 -5.54 -8.78 2.73
C LEU A 64 -4.96 -8.98 1.31
N GLY A 65 -3.76 -8.47 1.04
CA GLY A 65 -3.11 -8.59 -0.26
C GLY A 65 -3.69 -7.68 -1.35
N ILE A 66 -4.43 -6.64 -0.96
CA ILE A 66 -5.10 -5.67 -1.85
C ILE A 66 -4.51 -4.27 -1.65
N THR A 67 -4.87 -3.32 -2.52
CA THR A 67 -4.53 -1.90 -2.35
C THR A 67 -5.64 -1.15 -1.60
N ASP A 68 -5.33 0.00 -1.00
CA ASP A 68 -6.36 0.83 -0.35
C ASP A 68 -7.41 1.32 -1.34
N GLU A 69 -7.02 1.51 -2.61
CA GLU A 69 -7.92 1.91 -3.69
C GLU A 69 -8.96 0.81 -3.90
N GLU A 70 -8.52 -0.45 -4.05
CA GLU A 70 -9.40 -1.62 -4.14
C GLU A 70 -10.26 -1.79 -2.87
N TRP A 71 -9.69 -1.60 -1.68
CA TRP A 71 -10.43 -1.68 -0.42
C TRP A 71 -11.57 -0.65 -0.35
N VAL A 72 -11.32 0.59 -0.78
CA VAL A 72 -12.34 1.64 -0.85
C VAL A 72 -13.37 1.34 -1.94
N GLU A 73 -12.94 0.80 -3.09
CA GLU A 73 -13.85 0.41 -4.17
C GLU A 73 -14.77 -0.75 -3.79
N LEU A 74 -14.31 -1.66 -2.93
CA LEU A 74 -15.11 -2.76 -2.42
C LEU A 74 -16.24 -2.30 -1.48
N ASP A 75 -16.16 -1.10 -0.90
CA ASP A 75 -17.14 -0.53 0.03
C ASP A 75 -17.53 -1.52 1.16
N ILE A 76 -16.52 -2.23 1.69
CA ILE A 76 -16.71 -3.27 2.70
C ILE A 76 -16.83 -2.65 4.10
N GLU A 77 -17.87 -3.04 4.84
CA GLU A 77 -18.00 -2.75 6.26
C GLU A 77 -17.37 -3.87 7.10
N LEU A 78 -16.35 -3.53 7.89
CA LEU A 78 -15.71 -4.46 8.82
C LEU A 78 -16.58 -4.68 10.06
N ASN A 79 -16.87 -5.93 10.35
CA ASN A 79 -17.62 -6.34 11.51
C ASN A 79 -16.67 -6.77 12.63
N ALA A 80 -16.83 -6.18 13.81
CA ALA A 80 -16.03 -6.54 14.99
C ALA A 80 -16.58 -7.80 15.66
N ASN A 81 -15.75 -8.81 15.82
CA ASN A 81 -16.08 -9.98 16.63
C ASN A 81 -15.87 -9.63 18.12
N THR A 82 -16.96 -9.25 18.77
CA THR A 82 -17.00 -8.94 20.20
C THR A 82 -17.62 -10.10 20.97
N SER A 83 -16.85 -10.69 21.89
CA SER A 83 -17.43 -11.67 22.82
C SER A 83 -18.22 -10.93 23.91
N THR A 84 -19.36 -11.51 24.31
CA THR A 84 -20.36 -10.91 25.19
C THR A 84 -19.90 -10.68 26.63
N HIS A 85 -18.65 -11.04 27.00
CA HIS A 85 -18.19 -11.03 28.38
C HIS A 85 -17.25 -9.88 28.75
N ASP A 86 -16.47 -9.34 27.81
CA ASP A 86 -15.41 -8.35 28.13
C ASP A 86 -15.39 -7.13 27.19
N GLY A 87 -16.23 -7.08 26.15
CA GLY A 87 -16.28 -5.95 25.21
C GLY A 87 -15.02 -5.74 24.36
N MET A 88 -14.01 -6.60 24.50
CA MET A 88 -12.79 -6.57 23.69
C MET A 88 -13.05 -7.16 22.30
N ILE A 89 -12.56 -6.46 21.28
CA ILE A 89 -12.57 -6.93 19.88
C ILE A 89 -11.38 -7.86 19.70
N TYR A 90 -11.65 -9.13 19.39
CA TYR A 90 -10.60 -10.12 19.19
C TYR A 90 -10.10 -10.11 17.74
N CYS A 91 -11.04 -10.10 16.82
CA CYS A 91 -10.80 -10.07 15.38
C CYS A 91 -11.93 -9.31 14.68
N TYR A 92 -11.66 -8.91 13.45
CA TYR A 92 -12.65 -8.41 12.52
C TYR A 92 -12.94 -9.46 11.47
N TRP A 93 -14.11 -9.33 10.85
CA TRP A 93 -14.51 -10.15 9.72
C TRP A 93 -15.33 -9.31 8.74
N PHE A 94 -15.39 -9.74 7.49
CA PHE A 94 -16.28 -9.17 6.49
C PHE A 94 -16.72 -10.23 5.49
N GLU A 95 -17.78 -9.93 4.74
CA GLU A 95 -18.23 -10.74 3.63
C GLU A 95 -17.83 -10.07 2.31
N VAL A 96 -17.29 -10.86 1.37
CA VAL A 96 -16.86 -10.37 0.07
C VAL A 96 -18.09 -9.94 -0.73
N PRO A 97 -18.22 -8.65 -1.10
CA PRO A 97 -19.41 -8.14 -1.75
C PRO A 97 -19.54 -8.65 -3.19
N GLU A 98 -20.77 -8.75 -3.70
CA GLU A 98 -21.03 -9.13 -5.09
C GLU A 98 -20.46 -8.14 -6.12
N GLY A 99 -20.17 -6.90 -5.70
CA GLY A 99 -19.52 -5.88 -6.51
C GLY A 99 -17.99 -5.96 -6.55
N ALA A 100 -17.39 -7.00 -5.95
CA ALA A 100 -15.93 -7.11 -5.89
C ALA A 100 -15.28 -7.18 -7.28
N PRO A 101 -14.22 -6.38 -7.55
CA PRO A 101 -13.54 -6.42 -8.84
C PRO A 101 -12.96 -7.81 -9.10
N GLN A 102 -13.12 -8.31 -10.34
CA GLN A 102 -12.59 -9.61 -10.74
C GLN A 102 -11.06 -9.70 -10.53
N ASP A 103 -10.32 -8.62 -10.81
CA ASP A 103 -8.87 -8.53 -10.55
C ASP A 103 -8.51 -8.80 -9.08
N THR A 104 -9.32 -8.29 -8.15
CA THR A 104 -9.11 -8.50 -6.72
C THR A 104 -9.40 -9.95 -6.34
N LEU A 105 -10.52 -10.52 -6.82
CA LEU A 105 -10.89 -11.92 -6.58
C LEU A 105 -9.85 -12.90 -7.12
N ASP A 106 -9.33 -12.67 -8.34
CA ASP A 106 -8.30 -13.51 -8.95
C ASP A 106 -6.96 -13.43 -8.19
N LYS A 107 -6.65 -12.26 -7.60
CA LYS A 107 -5.41 -12.03 -6.85
C LYS A 107 -5.45 -12.61 -5.45
N THR A 108 -6.57 -12.42 -4.73
CA THR A 108 -6.73 -12.90 -3.35
C THR A 108 -7.22 -14.34 -3.29
N GLY A 109 -7.84 -14.83 -4.37
CA GLY A 109 -8.49 -16.14 -4.42
C GLY A 109 -9.85 -16.17 -3.72
N TRP A 110 -10.39 -15.01 -3.34
CA TRP A 110 -11.68 -14.90 -2.66
C TRP A 110 -12.85 -15.24 -3.58
N GLN A 111 -13.91 -15.78 -3.00
CA GLN A 111 -15.19 -15.96 -3.67
C GLN A 111 -16.19 -14.88 -3.25
N ILE A 112 -17.08 -14.50 -4.16
CA ILE A 112 -18.19 -13.61 -3.83
C ILE A 112 -19.08 -14.28 -2.79
N GLY A 113 -19.41 -13.56 -1.71
CA GLY A 113 -20.14 -14.10 -0.55
C GLY A 113 -19.27 -14.95 0.39
N GLU A 114 -17.96 -15.05 0.15
CA GLU A 114 -17.03 -15.67 1.09
C GLU A 114 -16.87 -14.76 2.32
N VAL A 115 -16.86 -15.38 3.50
CA VAL A 115 -16.62 -14.68 4.76
C VAL A 115 -15.13 -14.75 5.05
N ILE A 116 -14.48 -13.59 5.06
CA ILE A 116 -13.09 -13.44 5.47
C ILE A 116 -13.10 -13.05 6.95
N ASP A 117 -12.76 -14.01 7.80
CA ASP A 117 -12.64 -13.84 9.24
C ASP A 117 -11.17 -13.89 9.71
N ASP A 118 -10.97 -13.88 11.04
CA ASP A 118 -9.64 -13.88 11.67
C ASP A 118 -8.73 -12.68 11.35
N ILE A 119 -9.30 -11.54 10.95
CA ILE A 119 -8.52 -10.31 10.73
C ILE A 119 -8.09 -9.76 12.10
N PRO A 120 -6.79 -9.66 12.40
CA PRO A 120 -6.36 -9.27 13.74
C PRO A 120 -6.68 -7.81 14.03
N VAL A 121 -7.08 -7.51 15.27
CA VAL A 121 -7.37 -6.12 15.71
C VAL A 121 -6.22 -5.16 15.43
N TRP A 122 -4.97 -5.57 15.64
CA TRP A 122 -3.79 -4.71 15.40
C TRP A 122 -3.59 -4.32 13.94
N VAL A 123 -4.22 -5.04 13.00
CA VAL A 123 -4.16 -4.71 11.57
C VAL A 123 -5.13 -3.57 11.24
N VAL A 124 -6.24 -3.50 11.97
CA VAL A 124 -7.29 -2.47 11.83
C VAL A 124 -6.98 -1.24 12.68
N ASP A 125 -6.51 -1.43 13.90
CA ASP A 125 -6.21 -0.35 14.88
C ASP A 125 -4.87 0.38 14.59
N ALA A 126 -4.04 -0.17 13.70
CA ALA A 126 -2.77 0.45 13.28
C ALA A 126 -2.92 1.48 12.16
N ASP A 127 -4.13 1.69 11.65
CA ASP A 127 -4.48 2.70 10.64
C ASP A 127 -5.24 3.88 11.26
#